data_AF-A0A965USM6-F1
#
_entry.id   AF-A0A965USM6-F1
#
_cell.length_a   1.000
_cell.length_b   1.000
_cell.length_c   1.000
_cell.angle_alpha   90.00
_cell.angle_beta   90.00
_cell.angle_gamma   90.00
#
_symmetry.space_group_name_H-M   'P 1'
#
loop_
_entity.id
_entity.type
_entity.pdbx_description
1 polymer ?
#
loop_
_entity_poly.entity_id
_entity_poly.type
_entity_poly.pdbx_seq_one_letter_code
_entity_poly.pdbx_strand_id
1 'polypeptide(L)' 'MTTCVLAWAVALLLLPIVIILWATETRQQRARRWRAAGWTQQRIADRLGCSRTTVRRMLAA' A
#
# COMPACT_ATOMS: atom_id res chain seq x y z
N MET A 1 3.56 35.09 6.51
CA MET A 1 2.26 34.62 7.02
C MET A 1 1.48 33.82 5.97
N THR A 2 1.43 34.24 4.71
CA THR A 2 0.77 33.53 3.59
C THR A 2 1.32 32.12 3.33
N THR A 3 2.65 31.92 3.45
CA THR A 3 3.30 30.61 3.27
C THR A 3 2.84 29.56 4.29
N CYS A 4 2.64 29.96 5.56
CA CYS A 4 2.17 29.05 6.62
C CYS A 4 0.73 28.59 6.39
N VAL A 5 -0.13 29.50 5.93
CA VAL A 5 -1.53 29.18 5.60
C VAL A 5 -1.59 28.22 4.41
N LEU A 6 -0.77 28.46 3.39
CA LEU A 6 -0.69 27.60 2.21
C LEU A 6 -0.19 26.19 2.56
N ALA A 7 0.83 26.09 3.43
CA ALA A 7 1.35 24.80 3.90
C ALA A 7 0.29 23.98 4.65
N TRP A 8 -0.49 24.62 5.53
CA TRP A 8 -1.59 23.95 6.23
C TRP A 8 -2.71 23.51 5.29
N ALA A 9 -3.08 24.33 4.31
CA ALA A 9 -4.09 23.98 3.31
C ALA A 9 -3.67 22.75 2.48
N VAL A 10 -2.39 22.71 2.05
CA VAL A 10 -1.84 21.56 1.32
C VAL A 10 -1.78 20.31 2.21
N ALA A 11 -1.37 20.45 3.47
CA ALA A 11 -1.34 19.32 4.41
C ALA A 11 -2.74 18.72 4.63
N LEU A 12 -3.75 19.57 4.84
CA LEU A 12 -5.16 19.17 4.97
C LEU A 12 -5.71 18.48 3.72
N LEU A 13 -5.22 18.84 2.53
CA LEU A 13 -5.59 18.19 1.28
C LEU A 13 -4.85 16.85 1.07
N LEU A 14 -3.55 16.80 1.36
CA LEU A 14 -2.73 15.60 1.14
C LEU A 14 -3.10 14.47 2.10
N LEU A 15 -3.44 14.78 3.35
CA LEU A 15 -3.77 13.79 4.37
C LEU A 15 -4.93 12.85 3.95
N PRO A 16 -6.11 13.34 3.54
CA PRO A 16 -7.19 12.47 3.07
C PRO A 16 -6.82 11.74 1.77
N ILE A 17 -6.07 12.36 0.86
CA ILE A 17 -5.61 11.71 -0.39
C ILE A 17 -4.75 10.49 -0.07
N VAL A 18 -3.80 10.60 0.86
CA VAL A 18 -2.95 9.48 1.29
C VAL A 18 -3.77 8.37 1.94
N ILE A 19 -4.77 8.72 2.76
CA ILE A 19 -5.65 7.72 3.39
C ILE A 19 -6.45 6.96 2.34
N ILE A 20 -7.03 7.66 1.35
CA ILE A 20 -7.79 7.04 0.27
C ILE A 20 -6.90 6.15 -0.60
N LEU A 21 -5.69 6.60 -0.93
CA LEU A 21 -4.70 5.80 -1.66
C LEU A 21 -4.33 4.53 -0.88
N TRP A 22 -4.14 4.63 0.43
CA TRP A 22 -3.83 3.46 1.25
C TRP A 22 -5.00 2.48 1.37
N ALA A 23 -6.24 2.99 1.37
CA ALA A 23 -7.45 2.18 1.39
C ALA A 23 -7.74 1.51 0.04
N THR A 24 -7.40 2.18 -1.07
CA THR A 24 -7.54 1.63 -2.43
C THR A 24 -6.36 0.77 -2.86
N GLU A 25 -5.28 0.75 -2.08
CA GLU A 25 -4.12 -0.13 -2.27
C GLU A 25 -4.58 -1.58 -2.43
N THR A 26 -4.40 -2.11 -3.64
CA THR A 26 -4.85 -3.46 -3.97
C THR A 26 -4.03 -4.52 -3.24
N ARG A 27 -4.61 -5.69 -3.00
CA ARG A 27 -3.88 -6.84 -2.40
C ARG A 27 -2.61 -7.19 -3.20
N GLN A 28 -2.63 -6.99 -4.52
CA GLN A 28 -1.48 -7.18 -5.41
C GLN A 28 -0.36 -6.18 -5.13
N GLN A 29 -0.66 -4.88 -5.03
CA GLN A 29 0.33 -3.86 -4.70
C GLN A 29 0.97 -4.11 -3.33
N ARG A 30 0.18 -4.47 -2.31
CA ARG A 30 0.72 -4.89 -1.01
C ARG A 30 1.64 -6.09 -1.11
N ALA A 31 1.23 -7.14 -1.84
CA ALA A 31 2.05 -8.34 -2.03
C ALA A 31 3.38 -8.00 -2.73
N ARG A 32 3.36 -7.16 -3.78
CA ARG A 32 4.57 -6.68 -4.46
C ARG A 32 5.47 -5.86 -3.54
N ARG A 33 4.90 -4.94 -2.75
CA ARG A 33 5.63 -4.11 -1.79
C ARG A 33 6.32 -4.96 -0.72
N TRP A 34 5.62 -5.93 -0.15
CA TRP A 34 6.23 -6.86 0.81
C TRP A 34 7.27 -7.77 0.17
N ARG A 35 7.07 -8.17 -1.10
CA ARG A 35 8.08 -8.94 -1.83
C ARG A 35 9.36 -8.14 -2.04
N ALA A 36 9.25 -6.85 -2.38
CA ALA A 36 10.37 -5.91 -2.49
C ALA A 36 11.05 -5.67 -1.13
N ALA A 37 10.29 -5.68 -0.03
CA ALA A 37 10.81 -5.65 1.33
C ALA A 37 11.45 -6.98 1.80
N GLY A 38 11.61 -7.97 0.90
CA GLY A 38 12.28 -9.24 1.19
C GLY A 38 11.39 -10.31 1.84
N TRP A 39 10.07 -10.10 1.93
CA TRP A 39 9.20 -11.09 2.55
C TRP A 39 9.07 -12.35 1.69
N THR A 40 8.98 -13.50 2.35
CA THR A 40 8.70 -14.77 1.67
C THR A 40 7.25 -14.84 1.21
N GLN A 41 6.98 -15.57 0.12
CA GLN A 41 5.62 -15.74 -0.39
C GLN A 41 4.68 -16.37 0.63
N GLN A 42 5.19 -17.27 1.49
CA GLN A 42 4.42 -17.90 2.55
C GLN A 42 3.97 -16.86 3.58
N ARG A 43 4.89 -16.01 4.06
CA ARG A 43 4.57 -14.95 5.01
C ARG A 43 3.55 -13.95 4.46
N ILE A 44 3.63 -13.64 3.17
CA ILE A 44 2.64 -12.79 2.48
C ILE A 44 1.27 -13.48 2.42
N ALA A 45 1.26 -14.78 2.12
CA ALA A 45 0.05 -15.61 2.05
C ALA A 45 -0.65 -15.67 3.41
N ASP A 46 0.11 -15.94 4.47
CA ASP A 46 -0.38 -15.98 5.85
C ASP A 46 -0.95 -14.62 6.27
N ARG A 47 -0.28 -13.51 5.89
CA ARG A 47 -0.74 -12.14 6.21
C ARG A 47 -1.99 -11.72 5.43
N LEU A 48 -2.16 -12.21 4.20
CA LEU A 48 -3.34 -11.95 3.37
C LEU A 48 -4.49 -12.92 3.62
N GLY A 49 -4.26 -13.99 4.40
CA GLY A 49 -5.22 -15.07 4.60
C GLY A 49 -5.53 -15.83 3.31
N CYS A 50 -4.56 -15.95 2.39
CA CYS A 50 -4.72 -16.63 1.11
C CYS A 50 -3.68 -17.72 0.90
N SER A 51 -3.86 -18.55 -0.13
CA SER A 51 -2.88 -19.60 -0.46
C SER A 51 -1.61 -19.02 -1.09
N ARG A 52 -0.47 -19.70 -0.91
CA ARG A 52 0.80 -19.33 -1.56
C ARG A 52 0.70 -19.27 -3.09
N THR A 53 -0.10 -20.14 -3.70
CA THR A 53 -0.37 -20.14 -5.16
C THR A 53 -1.09 -18.87 -5.60
N THR A 54 -2.00 -18.34 -4.77
CA THR A 54 -2.67 -17.05 -5.01
C THR A 54 -1.66 -15.92 -5.01
N VAL A 55 -0.74 -15.88 -4.03
CA VAL A 55 0.34 -14.89 -3.98
C VAL A 55 1.26 -15.01 -5.20
N ARG A 56 1.61 -16.22 -5.63
CA ARG A 56 2.40 -16.44 -6.85
C ARG A 56 1.72 -15.83 -8.07
N ARG A 57 0.41 -16.04 -8.23
CA ARG A 57 -0.37 -15.47 -9.33
C ARG A 57 -0.43 -13.94 -9.26
N MET A 58 -0.57 -13.37 -8.05
CA MET A 58 -0.57 -11.92 -7.83
C MET A 58 0.78 -11.24 -8.12
N LEU A 59 1.88 -11.96 -7.99
CA LEU A 59 3.23 -11.47 -8.29
C LEU A 59 3.64 -11.69 -9.75
N ALA A 60 2.96 -12.59 -10.48
CA ALA A 60 3.23 -12.91 -11.87
C ALA A 60 2.40 -12.09 -12.86
N ALA A 61 1.21 -11.64 -12.47
CA ALA A 61 0.50 -10.52 -13.11
C ALA A 61 1.20 -9.21 -12.76
#